data_AF-A0A954YS56-F1
#
_entry.id   AF-A0A954YS56-F1
#
_cell.length_a   1.000
_cell.length_b   1.000
_cell.length_c   1.000
_cell.angle_alpha   90.00
_cell.angle_beta   90.00
_cell.angle_gamma   90.00
#
_symmetry.space_group_name_H-M   'P 1'
#
loop_
_entity.id
_entity.type
_entity.pdbx_description
1 polymer ?
#
loop_
_entity_poly.entity_id
_entity_poly.type
_entity_poly.pdbx_seq_one_letter_code
_entity_poly.pdbx_strand_id
1 'polypeptide(L)'
;ATIVLAVTFARTEPRKWVRKLGYIALVAVCLQGLLGGFRVKLVSSPWVQEKLFTNPTGADVENFRIFVAMVHTTLAQCVLCLFAVIALVMSRHWLYATIGNFCRACGYDLRGTVSGAEDGGLRCPECGLDNTLSLPQKIAAKVPRLALVTAITVVIQLLLGALRRHTDGTIIYHAIGAAVVAVHIIALSRKILVHCSQCLVLARLAVLLLAALGIQLALGLGSWLLTSAAIEANRPPQIAGKTEWASALISAHVAVGAIILAACVLVIVEGKRVVRDLNGDSSQPTGAIPNRGEVLTA
;
A
#
# COMPACT_ATOMS: atom_id res chain seq x y z
N ALA A 1 4.36 -8.69 -20.24
CA ALA A 1 5.00 -8.43 -18.93
C ALA A 1 4.36 -9.22 -17.78
N THR A 2 3.07 -9.05 -17.49
CA THR A 2 2.39 -9.76 -16.37
C THR A 2 2.36 -11.28 -16.49
N ILE A 3 2.21 -11.81 -17.71
CA ILE A 3 2.29 -13.26 -17.97
C ILE A 3 3.67 -13.78 -17.57
N VAL A 4 4.73 -13.10 -17.99
CA VAL A 4 6.12 -13.44 -17.61
C VAL A 4 6.29 -13.38 -16.10
N LEU A 5 5.82 -12.31 -15.43
CA LEU A 5 5.86 -12.20 -13.97
C LEU A 5 5.16 -13.38 -13.27
N ALA A 6 3.94 -13.73 -13.70
CA ALA A 6 3.17 -14.83 -13.12
C ALA A 6 3.83 -16.18 -13.33
N VAL A 7 4.36 -16.45 -14.54
CA VAL A 7 5.10 -17.67 -14.86
C VAL A 7 6.41 -17.76 -14.07
N THR A 8 7.16 -16.67 -13.99
CA THR A 8 8.40 -16.61 -13.19
C THR A 8 8.09 -16.91 -11.72
N PHE A 9 7.10 -16.24 -11.13
CA PHE A 9 6.71 -16.52 -9.74
C PHE A 9 6.27 -17.97 -9.55
N ALA A 10 5.48 -18.52 -10.48
CA ALA A 10 5.06 -19.92 -10.41
C ALA A 10 6.25 -20.89 -10.35
N ARG A 11 7.35 -20.58 -11.04
CA ARG A 11 8.56 -21.42 -11.16
C ARG A 11 9.62 -21.16 -10.09
N THR A 12 9.84 -19.92 -9.68
CA THR A 12 11.00 -19.53 -8.85
C THR A 12 10.65 -19.17 -7.41
N GLU A 13 9.39 -18.86 -7.11
CA GLU A 13 9.04 -18.30 -5.80
C GLU A 13 8.55 -19.38 -4.82
N PRO A 14 9.32 -19.68 -3.75
CA PRO A 14 8.94 -20.72 -2.79
C PRO A 14 7.69 -20.35 -1.98
N ARG A 15 7.44 -19.04 -1.76
CA ARG A 15 6.32 -18.58 -0.92
C ARG A 15 4.99 -18.71 -1.67
N LYS A 16 4.15 -19.67 -1.23
CA LYS A 16 2.83 -19.95 -1.85
C LYS A 16 1.95 -18.70 -2.01
N TRP A 17 1.98 -17.78 -1.05
CA TRP A 17 1.17 -16.56 -1.08
C TRP A 17 1.64 -15.55 -2.13
N VAL A 18 2.97 -15.41 -2.36
CA VAL A 18 3.52 -14.54 -3.41
C VAL A 18 3.19 -15.07 -4.79
N ARG A 19 3.22 -16.40 -4.99
CA ARG A 19 2.74 -17.03 -6.24
C ARG A 19 1.29 -16.68 -6.55
N LYS A 20 0.41 -16.72 -5.53
CA LYS A 20 -0.99 -16.29 -5.67
C LYS A 20 -1.10 -14.83 -6.11
N LEU A 21 -0.27 -13.93 -5.59
CA LEU A 21 -0.26 -12.53 -6.03
C LEU A 21 0.07 -12.38 -7.52
N GLY A 22 0.99 -13.20 -8.06
CA GLY A 22 1.30 -13.23 -9.48
C GLY A 22 0.08 -13.59 -10.36
N TYR A 23 -0.67 -14.63 -9.98
CA TYR A 23 -1.90 -15.00 -10.68
C TYR A 23 -3.01 -13.96 -10.54
N ILE A 24 -3.18 -13.40 -9.33
CA ILE A 24 -4.16 -12.32 -9.09
C ILE A 24 -3.83 -11.11 -9.96
N ALA A 25 -2.54 -10.74 -10.08
CA ALA A 25 -2.12 -9.63 -10.93
C ALA A 25 -2.42 -9.88 -12.41
N LEU A 26 -2.21 -11.11 -12.88
CA LEU A 26 -2.55 -11.49 -14.25
C LEU A 26 -4.06 -11.35 -14.51
N VAL A 27 -4.90 -11.94 -13.66
CA VAL A 27 -6.37 -11.85 -13.78
C VAL A 27 -6.83 -10.39 -13.72
N ALA A 28 -6.31 -9.60 -12.77
CA ALA A 28 -6.70 -8.21 -12.60
C ALA A 28 -6.34 -7.34 -13.83
N VAL A 29 -5.17 -7.57 -14.45
CA VAL A 29 -4.79 -6.88 -15.70
C VAL A 29 -5.67 -7.31 -16.87
N CYS A 30 -6.02 -8.59 -16.98
CA CYS A 30 -6.96 -9.06 -18.01
C CYS A 30 -8.33 -8.37 -17.86
N LEU A 31 -8.88 -8.33 -16.64
CA LEU A 31 -10.15 -7.65 -16.37
C LEU A 31 -10.07 -6.14 -16.66
N GLN A 32 -8.97 -5.49 -16.28
CA GLN A 32 -8.73 -4.08 -16.56
C GLN A 32 -8.65 -3.80 -18.08
N GLY A 33 -7.95 -4.65 -18.83
CA GLY A 33 -7.87 -4.55 -20.29
C GLY A 33 -9.22 -4.77 -20.99
N LEU A 34 -10.00 -5.75 -20.54
CA LEU A 34 -11.35 -6.01 -21.07
C LEU A 34 -12.30 -4.85 -20.79
N LEU A 35 -12.31 -4.31 -19.57
CA LEU A 35 -13.13 -3.14 -19.22
C LEU A 35 -12.68 -1.88 -19.97
N GLY A 36 -11.36 -1.70 -20.18
CA GLY A 36 -10.83 -0.60 -20.98
C GLY A 36 -11.28 -0.68 -22.44
N GLY A 37 -11.22 -1.87 -23.04
CA GLY A 37 -11.71 -2.11 -24.40
C GLY A 37 -13.23 -1.91 -24.51
N PHE A 38 -13.99 -2.38 -23.53
CA PHE A 38 -15.44 -2.18 -23.47
C PHE A 38 -15.81 -0.70 -23.39
N ARG A 39 -15.11 0.08 -22.55
CA ARG A 39 -15.28 1.54 -22.46
C ARG A 39 -15.12 2.22 -23.82
N VAL A 40 -14.11 1.86 -24.60
CA VAL A 40 -13.89 2.46 -25.93
C VAL A 40 -15.07 2.14 -26.86
N LYS A 41 -15.51 0.88 -26.90
CA LYS A 41 -16.63 0.45 -27.74
C LYS A 41 -17.96 1.11 -27.35
N LEU A 42 -18.17 1.41 -26.07
CA LEU A 42 -19.34 2.19 -25.62
C LEU A 42 -19.40 3.60 -26.22
N VAL A 43 -18.27 4.15 -26.67
CA VAL A 43 -18.20 5.47 -27.30
C VAL A 43 -18.17 5.38 -28.82
N SER A 44 -17.41 4.40 -29.36
CA SER A 44 -17.07 4.38 -30.78
C SER A 44 -17.97 3.49 -31.65
N SER A 45 -18.77 2.58 -31.06
CA SER A 45 -19.53 1.58 -31.82
C SER A 45 -21.04 1.83 -31.71
N PRO A 46 -21.70 2.30 -32.80
CA PRO A 46 -23.15 2.49 -32.83
C PRO A 46 -23.91 1.19 -32.48
N TRP A 47 -23.45 0.06 -33.01
CA TRP A 47 -24.01 -1.26 -32.71
C TRP A 47 -24.05 -1.60 -31.21
N VAL A 48 -23.03 -1.19 -30.44
CA VAL A 48 -23.00 -1.45 -28.99
C VAL A 48 -24.00 -0.56 -28.27
N GLN A 49 -24.10 0.70 -28.69
CA GLN A 49 -25.02 1.68 -28.09
C GLN A 49 -26.48 1.29 -28.35
N GLU A 50 -26.83 0.93 -29.58
CA GLU A 50 -28.18 0.53 -29.97
C GLU A 50 -28.64 -0.76 -29.28
N LYS A 51 -27.73 -1.72 -29.04
CA LYS A 51 -28.06 -2.96 -28.31
C LYS A 51 -28.24 -2.75 -26.81
N LEU A 52 -27.48 -1.83 -26.21
CA LEU A 52 -27.49 -1.62 -24.76
C LEU A 52 -28.50 -0.56 -24.32
N PHE A 53 -28.86 0.36 -25.22
CA PHE A 53 -29.72 1.50 -24.90
C PHE A 53 -30.79 1.68 -25.97
N THR A 54 -32.05 1.75 -25.53
CA THR A 54 -33.20 2.10 -26.38
C THR A 54 -33.16 3.54 -26.88
N ASN A 55 -32.53 4.44 -26.12
CA ASN A 55 -32.21 5.81 -26.54
C ASN A 55 -30.70 6.05 -26.40
N PRO A 56 -29.91 5.89 -27.48
CA PRO A 56 -28.45 5.96 -27.44
C PRO A 56 -27.89 7.37 -27.14
N THR A 57 -28.75 8.39 -27.05
CA THR A 57 -28.38 9.78 -26.72
C THR A 57 -29.02 10.27 -25.41
N GLY A 58 -29.67 9.40 -24.65
CA GLY A 58 -30.31 9.74 -23.38
C GLY A 58 -29.35 9.89 -22.20
N ALA A 59 -29.83 10.52 -21.12
CA ALA A 59 -29.06 10.70 -19.88
C ALA A 59 -28.57 9.38 -19.26
N ASP A 60 -29.32 8.29 -19.45
CA ASP A 60 -28.97 6.96 -18.96
C ASP A 60 -27.68 6.41 -19.60
N VAL A 61 -27.42 6.76 -20.86
CA VAL A 61 -26.20 6.36 -21.59
C VAL A 61 -24.99 7.05 -20.99
N GLU A 62 -25.08 8.35 -20.74
CA GLU A 62 -23.96 9.12 -20.19
C GLU A 62 -23.66 8.70 -18.75
N ASN A 63 -24.69 8.48 -17.93
CA ASN A 63 -24.53 7.96 -16.57
C ASN A 63 -23.83 6.58 -16.58
N PHE A 64 -24.22 5.69 -17.49
CA PHE A 64 -23.57 4.39 -17.63
C PHE A 64 -22.12 4.50 -18.12
N ARG A 65 -21.83 5.37 -19.09
CA ARG A 65 -20.47 5.62 -19.59
C ARG A 65 -19.56 6.13 -18.48
N ILE A 66 -20.06 7.09 -17.68
CA ILE A 66 -19.35 7.63 -16.51
C ILE A 66 -19.12 6.51 -15.48
N PHE A 67 -20.13 5.70 -15.17
CA PHE A 67 -19.99 4.57 -14.25
C PHE A 67 -18.92 3.57 -14.70
N VAL A 68 -18.94 3.14 -15.97
CA VAL A 68 -17.93 2.22 -16.51
C VAL A 68 -16.53 2.85 -16.49
N ALA A 69 -16.42 4.15 -16.76
CA ALA A 69 -15.15 4.87 -16.68
C ALA A 69 -14.60 4.96 -15.25
N MET A 70 -15.47 5.17 -14.25
CA MET A 70 -15.09 5.14 -12.84
C MET A 70 -14.60 3.75 -12.43
N VAL A 71 -15.37 2.70 -12.74
CA VAL A 71 -15.00 1.31 -12.43
C VAL A 71 -13.66 0.93 -13.06
N HIS A 72 -13.45 1.26 -14.34
CA HIS A 72 -12.19 1.02 -15.02
C HIS A 72 -11.02 1.77 -14.37
N THR A 73 -11.21 3.05 -14.02
CA THR A 73 -10.16 3.88 -13.41
C THR A 73 -9.80 3.38 -12.01
N THR A 74 -10.78 2.98 -11.21
CA THR A 74 -10.56 2.39 -9.88
C THR A 74 -9.88 1.03 -9.98
N LEU A 75 -10.28 0.18 -10.94
CA LEU A 75 -9.63 -1.12 -11.14
C LEU A 75 -8.16 -0.95 -11.56
N ALA A 76 -7.86 -0.02 -12.46
CA ALA A 76 -6.49 0.30 -12.84
C ALA A 76 -5.63 0.72 -11.63
N GLN A 77 -6.23 1.47 -10.70
CA GLN A 77 -5.56 1.86 -9.47
C GLN A 77 -5.30 0.69 -8.51
N CYS A 78 -6.26 -0.23 -8.38
CA CYS A 78 -6.08 -1.47 -7.61
C CYS A 78 -4.98 -2.34 -8.21
N VAL A 79 -4.90 -2.42 -9.55
CA VAL A 79 -3.82 -3.11 -10.27
C VAL A 79 -2.47 -2.46 -9.97
N LEU A 80 -2.38 -1.13 -10.01
CA LEU A 80 -1.14 -0.41 -9.71
C LEU A 80 -0.70 -0.61 -8.26
N CYS A 81 -1.65 -0.56 -7.31
CA CYS A 81 -1.41 -0.90 -5.91
C CYS A 81 -0.89 -2.33 -5.77
N LEU A 82 -1.47 -3.30 -6.47
CA LEU A 82 -1.02 -4.69 -6.44
C LEU A 82 0.42 -4.84 -6.96
N PHE A 83 0.78 -4.14 -8.04
CA PHE A 83 2.17 -4.11 -8.49
C PHE A 83 3.11 -3.45 -7.49
N ALA A 84 2.69 -2.35 -6.84
CA ALA A 84 3.47 -1.71 -5.80
C ALA A 84 3.69 -2.65 -4.60
N VAL A 85 2.65 -3.40 -4.18
CA VAL A 85 2.77 -4.44 -3.15
C VAL A 85 3.76 -5.51 -3.58
N ILE A 86 3.63 -6.05 -4.80
CA ILE A 86 4.55 -7.06 -5.33
C ILE A 86 5.98 -6.53 -5.36
N ALA A 87 6.21 -5.32 -5.87
CA ALA A 87 7.52 -4.69 -5.95
C ALA A 87 8.15 -4.48 -4.57
N LEU A 88 7.37 -4.01 -3.59
CA LEU A 88 7.84 -3.78 -2.21
C LEU A 88 8.16 -5.11 -1.51
N VAL A 89 7.34 -6.15 -1.67
CA VAL A 89 7.57 -7.49 -1.12
C VAL A 89 8.78 -8.18 -1.76
N MET A 90 9.02 -7.92 -3.05
CA MET A 90 10.20 -8.40 -3.78
C MET A 90 11.45 -7.57 -3.50
N SER A 91 11.33 -6.40 -2.88
CA SER A 91 12.49 -5.61 -2.52
C SER A 91 13.35 -6.37 -1.51
N ARG A 92 14.66 -6.37 -1.72
CA ARG A 92 15.64 -7.06 -0.86
C ARG A 92 15.46 -6.67 0.61
N HIS A 93 15.11 -5.42 0.88
CA HIS A 93 14.86 -4.88 2.22
C HIS A 93 13.68 -5.54 2.94
N TRP A 94 12.59 -5.87 2.23
CA TRP A 94 11.44 -6.55 2.82
C TRP A 94 11.74 -8.04 3.02
N LEU A 95 12.44 -8.66 2.07
CA LEU A 95 12.93 -10.04 2.17
C LEU A 95 13.84 -10.25 3.39
N TYR A 96 14.82 -9.37 3.62
CA TYR A 96 15.72 -9.49 4.76
C TYR A 96 15.01 -9.28 6.09
N ALA A 97 14.08 -8.34 6.19
CA ALA A 97 13.45 -8.04 7.46
C ALA A 97 12.31 -9.01 7.87
N THR A 98 11.85 -9.86 6.95
CA THR A 98 10.79 -10.85 7.20
C THR A 98 11.32 -12.24 7.55
N ILE A 99 12.61 -12.51 7.30
CA ILE A 99 13.25 -13.76 7.71
C ILE A 99 13.71 -13.57 9.15
N GLY A 100 13.24 -14.39 10.09
CA GLY A 100 13.53 -14.30 11.53
C GLY A 100 15.01 -14.46 11.93
N ASN A 101 15.90 -14.48 10.95
CA ASN A 101 17.33 -14.57 11.11
C ASN A 101 18.01 -13.20 11.05
N PHE A 102 17.28 -12.08 11.08
CA PHE A 102 17.87 -10.74 11.10
C PHE A 102 17.50 -10.02 12.39
N CYS A 103 18.43 -9.21 12.92
CA CYS A 103 18.20 -8.36 14.07
C CYS A 103 17.10 -7.34 13.74
N ARG A 104 16.05 -7.30 14.56
CA ARG A 104 14.89 -6.41 14.35
C ARG A 104 15.24 -4.93 14.56
N ALA A 105 16.27 -4.64 15.37
CA ALA A 105 16.71 -3.30 15.73
C ALA A 105 17.65 -2.65 14.68
N CYS A 106 18.63 -3.38 14.14
CA CYS A 106 19.60 -2.83 13.18
C CYS A 106 19.58 -3.50 11.79
N GLY A 107 18.95 -4.66 11.64
CA GLY A 107 18.89 -5.41 10.39
C GLY A 107 20.12 -6.29 10.09
N TYR A 108 20.99 -6.53 11.07
CA TYR A 108 22.14 -7.44 10.95
C TYR A 108 21.72 -8.91 10.74
N ASP A 109 22.44 -9.67 9.92
CA ASP A 109 22.18 -11.10 9.66
C ASP A 109 22.68 -11.96 10.82
N LEU A 110 21.77 -12.56 11.57
CA LEU A 110 22.06 -13.46 12.69
C LEU A 110 22.36 -14.90 12.24
N ARG A 111 22.35 -15.21 10.93
CA ARG A 111 22.76 -16.55 10.45
C ARG A 111 24.25 -16.77 10.73
N GLY A 112 24.57 -17.81 11.49
CA GLY A 112 25.95 -18.19 11.81
C GLY A 112 26.55 -17.48 13.01
N THR A 113 25.79 -16.66 13.75
CA THR A 113 26.24 -16.16 15.06
C THR A 113 26.25 -17.31 16.06
N VAL A 114 27.40 -17.61 16.66
CA VAL A 114 27.58 -18.72 17.61
C VAL A 114 26.71 -18.47 18.85
N SER A 115 25.67 -19.28 19.05
CA SER A 115 24.74 -19.21 20.18
C SER A 115 25.37 -19.71 21.51
N GLY A 116 26.63 -19.39 21.77
CA GLY A 116 27.48 -20.14 22.70
C GLY A 116 28.35 -19.33 23.65
N ALA A 117 27.99 -18.11 24.01
CA ALA A 117 28.67 -17.37 25.08
C ALA A 117 27.65 -16.98 26.14
N GLU A 118 27.87 -17.50 27.35
CA GLU A 118 27.44 -17.21 28.74
C GLU A 118 26.22 -16.29 29.06
N ASP A 119 25.69 -15.52 28.12
CA ASP A 119 24.57 -14.55 28.23
C ASP A 119 23.31 -14.94 27.43
N GLY A 120 23.12 -16.22 27.09
CA GLY A 120 21.82 -16.72 26.59
C GLY A 120 21.43 -16.35 25.14
N GLY A 121 22.37 -15.91 24.29
CA GLY A 121 22.16 -15.85 22.84
C GLY A 121 21.15 -14.81 22.31
N LEU A 122 20.73 -13.84 23.13
CA LEU A 122 19.68 -12.87 22.77
C LEU A 122 20.21 -11.56 22.16
N ARG A 123 21.50 -11.24 22.30
CA ARG A 123 22.08 -9.96 21.87
C ARG A 123 22.67 -10.00 20.46
N CYS A 124 22.36 -8.98 19.67
CA CYS A 124 22.92 -8.81 18.34
C CYS A 124 24.41 -8.39 18.42
N PRO A 125 25.32 -9.05 17.69
CA PRO A 125 26.76 -8.73 17.75
C PRO A 125 27.11 -7.36 17.14
N GLU A 126 26.27 -6.82 16.25
CA GLU A 126 26.51 -5.53 15.59
C GLU A 126 26.07 -4.34 16.46
N CYS A 127 24.85 -4.39 17.01
CA CYS A 127 24.29 -3.26 17.75
C CYS A 127 24.23 -3.46 19.27
N GLY A 128 24.58 -4.65 19.76
CA GLY A 128 24.55 -5.00 21.19
C GLY A 128 23.16 -5.08 21.81
N LEU A 129 22.10 -4.88 21.04
CA LEU A 129 20.71 -4.89 21.52
C LEU A 129 20.12 -6.29 21.52
N ASP A 130 19.26 -6.56 22.50
CA ASP A 130 18.47 -7.79 22.56
C ASP A 130 17.53 -7.86 21.35
N ASN A 131 17.43 -9.02 20.70
CA ASN A 131 16.55 -9.22 19.55
C ASN A 131 15.09 -9.57 19.97
N THR A 132 14.74 -9.30 21.23
CA THR A 132 13.40 -9.49 21.80
C THR A 132 12.54 -8.26 21.53
N LEU A 133 11.28 -8.49 21.18
CA LEU A 133 10.37 -7.42 20.82
C LEU A 133 9.67 -6.88 22.07
N SER A 134 10.19 -5.81 22.67
CA SER A 134 9.62 -5.18 23.87
C SER A 134 8.62 -4.07 23.52
N LEU A 135 7.59 -4.42 22.75
CA LEU A 135 6.56 -3.47 22.32
C LEU A 135 5.32 -3.51 23.24
N PRO A 136 4.63 -2.36 23.47
CA PRO A 136 3.37 -2.37 24.21
C PRO A 136 2.29 -3.15 23.41
N GLN A 137 2.01 -4.39 23.81
CA GLN A 137 1.14 -5.33 23.07
C GLN A 137 -0.24 -4.73 22.73
N LYS A 138 -0.86 -4.02 23.69
CA LYS A 138 -2.15 -3.32 23.49
C LYS A 138 -2.08 -2.24 22.41
N ILE A 139 -0.94 -1.56 22.26
CA ILE A 139 -0.74 -0.53 21.24
C ILE A 139 -0.45 -1.19 19.89
N ALA A 140 0.43 -2.19 19.85
CA ALA A 140 0.76 -2.95 18.65
C ALA A 140 -0.50 -3.58 18.02
N ALA A 141 -1.41 -4.12 18.84
CA ALA A 141 -2.68 -4.69 18.39
C ALA A 141 -3.62 -3.69 17.69
N LYS A 142 -3.47 -2.38 17.97
CA LYS A 142 -4.28 -1.32 17.34
C LYS A 142 -3.74 -0.86 16.00
N VAL A 143 -2.45 -1.07 15.70
CA VAL A 143 -1.80 -0.66 14.44
C VAL A 143 -2.50 -1.25 13.20
N PRO A 144 -2.74 -2.57 13.07
CA PRO A 144 -3.36 -3.12 11.86
C PRO A 144 -4.82 -2.67 11.69
N ARG A 145 -5.54 -2.40 12.79
CA ARG A 145 -6.91 -1.87 12.73
C ARG A 145 -6.92 -0.43 12.21
N LEU A 146 -6.04 0.42 12.73
CA LEU A 146 -5.91 1.79 12.26
C LEU A 146 -5.47 1.84 10.79
N ALA A 147 -4.53 0.98 10.39
CA ALA A 147 -4.10 0.87 9.01
C ALA A 147 -5.21 0.40 8.06
N LEU A 148 -6.10 -0.49 8.52
CA LEU A 148 -7.28 -0.89 7.75
C LEU A 148 -8.25 0.28 7.54
N VAL A 149 -8.54 1.05 8.59
CA VAL A 149 -9.38 2.25 8.46
C VAL A 149 -8.74 3.26 7.51
N THR A 150 -7.44 3.52 7.65
CA THR A 150 -6.69 4.39 6.72
C THR A 150 -6.79 3.88 5.27
N ALA A 151 -6.64 2.58 5.02
CA ALA A 151 -6.75 2.00 3.70
C ALA A 151 -8.15 2.19 3.09
N ILE A 152 -9.21 1.97 3.89
CA ILE A 152 -10.60 2.19 3.46
C ILE A 152 -10.82 3.67 3.09
N THR A 153 -10.36 4.60 3.94
CA THR A 153 -10.44 6.04 3.65
C THR A 153 -9.67 6.41 2.39
N VAL A 154 -8.49 5.84 2.16
CA VAL A 154 -7.72 6.03 0.91
C VAL A 154 -8.49 5.50 -0.30
N VAL A 155 -9.15 4.33 -0.21
CA VAL A 155 -9.99 3.81 -1.30
C VAL A 155 -11.15 4.77 -1.60
N ILE A 156 -11.82 5.29 -0.58
CA ILE A 156 -12.88 6.30 -0.76
C ILE A 156 -12.30 7.55 -1.45
N GLN A 157 -11.13 8.01 -1.05
CA GLN A 157 -10.46 9.16 -1.69
C GLN A 157 -10.10 8.91 -3.16
N LEU A 158 -9.73 7.68 -3.52
CA LEU A 158 -9.49 7.27 -4.91
C LEU A 158 -10.78 7.31 -5.74
N LEU A 159 -11.91 6.89 -5.16
CA LEU A 159 -13.24 7.02 -5.80
C LEU A 159 -13.62 8.48 -5.99
N LEU A 160 -13.43 9.33 -4.97
CA LEU A 160 -13.68 10.78 -5.08
C LEU A 160 -12.77 11.43 -6.13
N GLY A 161 -11.50 11.01 -6.22
CA GLY A 161 -10.57 11.48 -7.25
C GLY A 161 -10.89 10.98 -8.67
N ALA A 162 -11.51 9.80 -8.80
CA ALA A 162 -12.05 9.32 -10.08
C ALA A 162 -13.31 10.12 -10.46
N LEU A 163 -14.21 10.34 -9.51
CA LEU A 163 -15.43 11.15 -9.69
C LEU A 163 -15.10 12.58 -10.12
N ARG A 164 -14.05 13.20 -9.55
CA ARG A 164 -13.60 14.52 -9.97
C ARG A 164 -13.17 14.64 -11.43
N ARG A 165 -12.77 13.55 -12.07
CA ARG A 165 -12.41 13.56 -13.50
C ARG A 165 -13.61 13.44 -14.43
N HIS A 166 -14.79 13.18 -13.89
CA HIS A 166 -16.02 12.94 -14.65
C HIS A 166 -17.16 13.87 -14.25
N THR A 167 -17.03 14.64 -13.16
CA THR A 167 -18.09 15.52 -12.67
C THR A 167 -17.52 16.83 -12.13
N ASP A 168 -18.01 17.95 -12.68
CA ASP A 168 -17.69 19.30 -12.21
C ASP A 168 -18.21 19.52 -10.77
N GLY A 169 -17.51 20.34 -9.97
CA GLY A 169 -17.94 20.69 -8.61
C GLY A 169 -17.57 19.69 -7.49
N THR A 170 -16.97 18.54 -7.81
CA THR A 170 -16.59 17.53 -6.79
C THR A 170 -15.21 17.77 -6.14
N ILE A 171 -14.57 18.89 -6.46
CA ILE A 171 -13.30 19.36 -5.85
C ILE A 171 -13.40 19.46 -4.32
N ILE A 172 -14.51 19.99 -3.79
CA ILE A 172 -14.68 20.21 -2.35
C ILE A 172 -14.68 18.86 -1.62
N TYR A 173 -15.45 17.88 -2.12
CA TYR A 173 -15.48 16.53 -1.55
C TYR A 173 -14.11 15.85 -1.58
N HIS A 174 -13.40 15.98 -2.70
CA HIS A 174 -12.04 15.46 -2.83
C HIS A 174 -11.06 16.16 -1.86
N ALA A 175 -11.16 17.47 -1.67
CA ALA A 175 -10.29 18.22 -0.75
C ALA A 175 -10.54 17.84 0.72
N ILE A 176 -11.80 17.73 1.13
CA ILE A 176 -12.18 17.27 2.47
C ILE A 176 -11.69 15.84 2.71
N GLY A 177 -11.92 14.94 1.76
CA GLY A 177 -11.45 13.56 1.86
C GLY A 177 -9.92 13.47 1.91
N ALA A 178 -9.19 14.32 1.19
CA ALA A 178 -7.73 14.40 1.26
C ALA A 178 -7.25 14.80 2.66
N ALA A 179 -7.92 15.76 3.30
CA ALA A 179 -7.60 16.16 4.67
C ALA A 179 -7.84 15.00 5.67
N VAL A 180 -8.94 14.27 5.53
CA VAL A 180 -9.24 13.10 6.38
C VAL A 180 -8.18 12.01 6.19
N VAL A 181 -7.77 11.72 4.95
CA VAL A 181 -6.69 10.78 4.63
C VAL A 181 -5.37 11.23 5.27
N ALA A 182 -5.02 12.52 5.14
CA ALA A 182 -3.79 13.06 5.71
C ALA A 182 -3.74 12.88 7.23
N VAL A 183 -4.83 13.20 7.93
CA VAL A 183 -4.95 13.00 9.39
C VAL A 183 -4.75 11.53 9.75
N HIS A 184 -5.40 10.60 9.03
CA HIS A 184 -5.26 9.17 9.30
C HIS A 184 -3.84 8.65 9.06
N ILE A 185 -3.18 9.08 7.98
CA ILE A 185 -1.80 8.69 7.68
C ILE A 185 -0.84 9.25 8.74
N ILE A 186 -0.96 10.53 9.09
CA ILE A 186 -0.10 11.15 10.11
C ILE A 186 -0.30 10.45 11.47
N ALA A 187 -1.54 10.18 11.88
CA ALA A 187 -1.84 9.49 13.13
C ALA A 187 -1.29 8.06 13.15
N LEU A 188 -1.44 7.31 12.05
CA LEU A 188 -0.89 5.96 11.90
C LEU A 188 0.64 5.97 11.95
N SER A 189 1.28 6.81 11.14
CA SER A 189 2.73 6.90 11.08
C SER A 189 3.34 7.37 12.40
N ARG A 190 2.76 8.38 13.06
CA ARG A 190 3.19 8.81 14.40
C ARG A 190 3.09 7.66 15.40
N LYS A 191 1.97 6.90 15.41
CA LYS A 191 1.81 5.75 16.31
C LYS A 191 2.90 4.71 16.10
N ILE A 192 3.22 4.40 14.84
CA ILE A 192 4.26 3.42 14.50
C ILE A 192 5.64 3.94 14.89
N LEU A 193 5.98 5.19 14.57
CA LEU A 193 7.31 5.74 14.83
C LEU A 193 7.57 5.97 16.33
N VAL A 194 6.54 6.27 17.11
CA VAL A 194 6.68 6.47 18.56
C VAL A 194 6.67 5.15 19.34
N HIS A 195 5.80 4.21 18.98
CA HIS A 195 5.56 3.02 19.80
C HIS A 195 6.04 1.70 19.18
N CYS A 196 6.38 1.69 17.89
CA CYS A 196 6.74 0.49 17.14
C CYS A 196 8.04 0.65 16.34
N SER A 197 8.89 1.63 16.69
CA SER A 197 10.16 1.91 16.02
C SER A 197 11.20 0.80 16.16
N GLN A 198 11.10 -0.03 17.21
CA GLN A 198 11.89 -1.26 17.36
C GLN A 198 11.69 -2.25 16.19
N CYS A 199 10.56 -2.16 15.49
CA CYS A 199 10.34 -2.91 14.25
C CYS A 199 10.67 -2.02 13.05
N LEU A 200 11.90 -2.15 12.53
CA LEU A 200 12.39 -1.35 11.41
C LEU A 200 11.50 -1.39 10.17
N VAL A 201 10.84 -2.52 9.89
CA VAL A 201 9.93 -2.64 8.73
C VAL A 201 8.74 -1.71 8.87
N LEU A 202 8.09 -1.73 10.03
CA LEU A 202 6.96 -0.84 10.30
C LEU A 202 7.42 0.63 10.29
N ALA A 203 8.57 0.93 10.90
CA ALA A 203 9.12 2.28 10.89
C ALA A 203 9.40 2.80 9.46
N ARG A 204 10.03 1.99 8.61
CA ARG A 204 10.28 2.34 7.19
C ARG A 204 8.99 2.53 6.40
N LEU A 205 7.99 1.67 6.60
CA LEU A 205 6.67 1.83 5.98
C LEU A 205 5.97 3.10 6.45
N ALA A 206 6.09 3.48 7.73
CA ALA A 206 5.55 4.72 8.26
C ALA A 206 6.23 5.96 7.65
N VAL A 207 7.55 5.93 7.46
CA VAL A 207 8.30 6.99 6.75
C VAL A 207 7.88 7.06 5.28
N LEU A 208 7.77 5.91 4.60
CA LEU A 208 7.28 5.84 3.22
C LEU A 208 5.88 6.46 3.10
N LEU A 209 4.97 6.17 4.03
CA LEU A 209 3.63 6.75 4.06
C LEU A 209 3.66 8.27 4.22
N LEU A 210 4.51 8.81 5.12
CA LEU A 210 4.64 10.27 5.31
C LEU A 210 5.26 10.94 4.08
N ALA A 211 6.31 10.37 3.50
CA ALA A 211 6.94 10.89 2.29
C ALA A 211 5.97 10.87 1.10
N ALA A 212 5.28 9.75 0.89
CA ALA A 212 4.28 9.62 -0.17
C ALA A 212 3.10 10.58 0.03
N LEU A 213 2.64 10.80 1.28
CA LEU A 213 1.62 11.81 1.58
C LEU A 213 2.08 13.22 1.18
N GLY A 214 3.30 13.62 1.56
CA GLY A 214 3.85 14.92 1.19
C GLY A 214 3.90 15.11 -0.33
N ILE A 215 4.38 14.10 -1.06
CA ILE A 215 4.41 14.11 -2.52
C ILE A 215 2.98 14.17 -3.09
N GLN A 216 2.04 13.39 -2.57
CA GLN A 216 0.65 13.36 -3.04
C GLN A 216 -0.02 14.73 -2.93
N LEU A 217 0.17 15.42 -1.79
CA LEU A 217 -0.37 16.76 -1.55
C LEU A 217 0.28 17.79 -2.48
N ALA A 218 1.61 17.73 -2.67
CA ALA A 218 2.31 18.62 -3.60
C ALA A 218 1.84 18.43 -5.05
N LEU A 219 1.71 17.18 -5.51
CA LEU A 219 1.22 16.86 -6.85
C LEU A 219 -0.24 17.29 -7.04
N GLY A 220 -1.08 17.08 -6.03
CA GLY A 220 -2.50 17.48 -6.06
C GLY A 220 -2.66 19.00 -6.12
N LEU A 221 -1.87 19.72 -5.31
CA LEU A 221 -1.82 21.19 -5.32
C LEU A 221 -1.30 21.70 -6.67
N GLY A 222 -0.22 21.13 -7.20
CA GLY A 222 0.33 21.50 -8.50
C GLY A 222 -0.67 21.33 -9.65
N SER A 223 -1.40 20.20 -9.65
CA SER A 223 -2.47 19.98 -10.63
C SER A 223 -3.61 21.00 -10.52
N TRP A 224 -3.99 21.38 -9.29
CA TRP A 224 -5.00 22.41 -9.07
C TRP A 224 -4.52 23.80 -9.52
N LEU A 225 -3.30 24.20 -9.14
CA LEU A 225 -2.72 25.49 -9.53
C LEU A 225 -2.63 25.66 -11.05
N LEU A 226 -2.20 24.63 -11.77
CA LEU A 226 -2.17 24.65 -13.25
C LEU A 226 -3.57 24.84 -13.84
N THR A 227 -4.57 24.18 -13.28
CA THR A 227 -5.96 24.30 -13.74
C THR A 227 -6.48 25.71 -13.47
N SER A 228 -6.25 26.25 -12.27
CA SER A 228 -6.69 27.60 -11.88
C SER A 228 -6.02 28.70 -12.72
N ALA A 229 -4.70 28.62 -12.94
CA ALA A 229 -3.97 29.59 -13.75
C ALA A 229 -4.44 29.60 -15.21
N ALA A 230 -4.85 28.45 -15.74
CA ALA A 230 -5.35 28.38 -17.10
C ALA A 230 -6.77 28.95 -17.25
N ILE A 231 -7.61 28.81 -16.22
CA ILE A 231 -8.93 29.47 -16.13
C ILE A 231 -8.74 30.99 -16.09
N GLU A 232 -7.82 31.49 -15.25
CA GLU A 232 -7.52 32.91 -15.14
C GLU A 232 -7.00 33.51 -16.46
N ALA A 233 -6.17 32.77 -17.19
CA ALA A 233 -5.67 33.17 -18.50
C ALA A 233 -6.70 33.06 -19.64
N ASN A 234 -7.98 32.77 -19.33
CA ASN A 234 -9.07 32.55 -20.28
C ASN A 234 -8.71 31.59 -21.43
N ARG A 235 -7.84 30.60 -21.15
CA ARG A 235 -7.41 29.62 -22.15
C ARG A 235 -8.53 28.63 -22.39
N PRO A 236 -8.80 28.22 -23.64
CA PRO A 236 -9.81 27.23 -23.92
C PRO A 236 -9.52 25.94 -23.13
N PRO A 237 -10.55 25.26 -22.56
CA PRO A 237 -10.39 24.06 -21.71
C PRO A 237 -9.52 22.96 -22.34
N GLN A 238 -9.49 22.93 -23.67
CA GLN A 238 -8.78 21.95 -24.48
C GLN A 238 -7.25 22.15 -24.46
N ILE A 239 -6.77 23.36 -24.15
CA ILE A 239 -5.34 23.75 -24.06
C ILE A 239 -4.95 24.03 -22.60
N ALA A 240 -5.93 24.45 -21.78
CA ALA A 240 -5.78 24.85 -20.38
C ALA A 240 -5.27 23.76 -19.40
N GLY A 241 -5.14 22.51 -19.82
CA GLY A 241 -4.65 21.42 -18.95
C GLY A 241 -3.90 20.32 -19.71
N LYS A 242 -3.52 20.57 -20.98
CA LYS A 242 -2.86 19.59 -21.86
C LYS A 242 -1.44 20.01 -22.23
N THR A 243 -0.74 20.72 -21.35
CA THR A 243 0.73 20.76 -21.45
C THR A 243 1.27 19.38 -21.09
N GLU A 244 2.40 18.97 -21.67
CA GLU A 244 3.03 17.67 -21.38
C GLU A 244 3.17 17.43 -19.86
N TRP A 245 3.53 18.49 -19.13
CA TRP A 245 3.69 18.51 -17.68
C TRP A 245 2.41 18.24 -16.87
N ALA A 246 1.24 18.68 -17.34
CA ALA A 246 -0.03 18.46 -16.63
C ALA A 246 -0.42 16.98 -16.63
N SER A 247 -0.20 16.28 -17.75
CA SER A 247 -0.45 14.85 -17.86
C SER A 247 0.48 14.02 -16.96
N ALA A 248 1.74 14.43 -16.87
CA ALA A 248 2.73 13.82 -15.99
C ALA A 248 2.38 14.00 -14.51
N LEU A 249 1.95 15.19 -14.09
CA LEU A 249 1.53 15.47 -12.71
C LEU A 249 0.33 14.63 -12.28
N ILE A 250 -0.71 14.54 -13.13
CA ILE A 250 -1.88 13.72 -12.85
C ILE A 250 -1.49 12.24 -12.76
N SER A 251 -0.67 11.76 -13.69
CA SER A 251 -0.21 10.36 -13.70
C SER A 251 0.63 10.03 -12.47
N ALA A 252 1.53 10.93 -12.07
CA ALA A 252 2.33 10.81 -10.86
C ALA A 252 1.45 10.83 -9.61
N HIS A 253 0.45 11.72 -9.54
CA HIS A 253 -0.50 11.79 -8.43
C HIS A 253 -1.30 10.49 -8.27
N VAL A 254 -1.73 9.90 -9.39
CA VAL A 254 -2.39 8.60 -9.39
C VAL A 254 -1.43 7.51 -8.92
N ALA A 255 -0.19 7.49 -9.40
CA ALA A 255 0.81 6.49 -9.02
C ALA A 255 1.17 6.53 -7.53
N VAL A 256 1.43 7.73 -6.99
CA VAL A 256 1.75 7.92 -5.56
C VAL A 256 0.56 7.52 -4.68
N GLY A 257 -0.68 7.80 -5.10
CA GLY A 257 -1.88 7.32 -4.42
C GLY A 257 -1.94 5.79 -4.31
N ALA A 258 -1.43 5.06 -5.32
CA ALA A 258 -1.38 3.60 -5.30
C ALA A 258 -0.28 3.08 -4.37
N ILE A 259 0.86 3.79 -4.28
CA ILE A 259 1.94 3.50 -3.33
C ILE A 259 1.45 3.69 -1.89
N ILE A 260 0.68 4.75 -1.61
CA ILE A 260 0.07 4.96 -0.28
C ILE A 260 -0.83 3.79 0.10
N LEU A 261 -1.70 3.35 -0.82
CA LEU A 261 -2.58 2.20 -0.58
C LEU A 261 -1.79 0.91 -0.35
N ALA A 262 -0.75 0.67 -1.16
CA ALA A 262 0.13 -0.49 -1.01
C ALA A 262 0.86 -0.49 0.34
N ALA A 263 1.39 0.65 0.76
CA ALA A 263 2.04 0.79 2.06
C ALA A 263 1.06 0.54 3.22
N CYS A 264 -0.21 0.98 3.12
CA CYS A 264 -1.23 0.66 4.11
C CYS A 264 -1.46 -0.87 4.20
N VAL A 265 -1.59 -1.56 3.07
CA VAL A 265 -1.72 -3.03 3.02
C VAL A 265 -0.54 -3.72 3.69
N LEU A 266 0.69 -3.27 3.42
CA LEU A 266 1.89 -3.84 4.03
C LEU A 266 1.96 -3.58 5.55
N VAL A 267 1.55 -2.40 6.02
CA VAL A 267 1.43 -2.13 7.46
C VAL A 267 0.40 -3.05 8.12
N ILE A 268 -0.71 -3.37 7.45
CA ILE A 268 -1.70 -4.33 7.98
C ILE A 268 -1.07 -5.73 8.11
N VAL A 269 -0.36 -6.20 7.08
CA VAL A 269 0.27 -7.52 7.05
C VAL A 269 1.36 -7.62 8.13
N GLU A 270 2.31 -6.69 8.15
CA GLU A 270 3.40 -6.68 9.12
C GLU A 270 2.93 -6.40 10.54
N GLY A 271 1.94 -5.52 10.72
CA GLY A 271 1.35 -5.26 12.02
C GLY A 271 0.69 -6.51 12.61
N LYS A 272 -0.03 -7.30 11.79
CA LYS A 272 -0.60 -8.58 12.22
C LYS A 272 0.49 -9.61 12.55
N ARG A 273 1.58 -9.64 11.77
CA ARG A 273 2.71 -10.54 12.03
C ARG A 273 3.38 -10.20 13.37
N VAL A 274 3.66 -8.92 13.61
CA VAL A 274 4.23 -8.43 14.89
C VAL A 274 3.35 -8.81 16.08
N VAL A 275 2.03 -8.60 15.98
CA VAL A 275 1.09 -8.97 17.07
C VAL A 275 1.10 -10.47 17.34
N ARG A 276 1.18 -11.30 16.28
CA ARG A 276 1.28 -12.75 16.43
C ARG A 276 2.58 -13.17 17.13
N ASP A 277 3.71 -12.58 16.74
CA ASP A 277 5.01 -12.85 17.35
C ASP A 277 4.99 -12.49 18.85
N LEU A 278 4.45 -11.32 19.22
CA LEU A 278 4.30 -10.89 20.63
C LEU A 278 3.44 -11.85 21.46
N ASN A 279 2.36 -12.39 20.88
CA ASN A 279 1.50 -13.36 21.55
C ASN A 279 2.21 -14.72 21.73
N GLY A 280 3.04 -15.12 20.77
CA GLY A 280 3.83 -16.35 20.84
C GLY A 280 4.86 -16.30 21.98
N ASP A 281 5.61 -15.21 22.09
CA ASP A 281 6.61 -15.03 23.16
C ASP A 281 5.95 -15.05 24.55
N SER A 282 4.77 -14.44 24.71
CA SER A 282 4.03 -14.46 25.99
C SER A 282 3.54 -15.84 26.42
N SER A 283 3.48 -16.80 25.50
CA SER A 283 3.01 -18.17 25.74
C SER A 283 4.13 -19.16 26.04
N GLN A 284 5.40 -18.80 25.82
CA GLN A 284 6.52 -19.58 26.32
C GLN A 284 6.69 -19.32 27.83
N PRO A 285 6.61 -20.35 28.69
CA PRO A 285 6.91 -20.18 30.10
C PRO A 285 8.36 -19.70 30.22
N THR A 286 8.54 -18.53 30.84
CA THR A 286 9.84 -18.02 31.30
C THR A 286 10.63 -19.17 31.90
N GLY A 287 11.82 -19.42 31.36
CA GLY A 287 12.64 -20.57 31.70
C GLY A 287 12.60 -20.90 33.19
N ALA A 288 12.18 -22.13 33.49
CA ALA A 288 12.69 -22.80 34.67
C ALA A 288 14.21 -22.77 34.54
N ILE A 289 14.86 -21.87 35.29
CA ILE A 289 16.27 -21.99 35.59
C ILE A 289 16.40 -23.39 36.22
N PRO A 290 17.10 -24.36 35.60
CA PRO A 290 17.35 -25.62 36.27
C PRO A 290 18.13 -25.26 37.53
N ASN A 291 17.55 -25.56 38.68
CA ASN A 291 18.14 -25.29 39.97
C ASN A 291 19.52 -25.98 39.99
N ARG A 292 20.60 -25.21 39.83
CA ARG A 292 21.97 -25.70 39.84
C ARG A 292 22.36 -25.90 41.30
N GLY A 293 21.78 -26.92 41.91
CA GLY A 293 21.96 -27.24 43.31
C GLY A 293 21.57 -28.68 43.55
N GLU A 294 22.32 -29.62 42.97
CA GLU A 294 22.48 -31.02 43.40
C GLU A 294 23.42 -31.76 42.44
N VAL A 295 24.68 -31.33 42.38
CA VAL A 295 25.78 -32.24 42.00
C VAL A 295 26.95 -31.95 42.95
N LEU A 296 26.72 -32.24 44.22
CA LEU A 296 27.78 -32.59 45.17
C LEU A 296 27.24 -33.76 46.00
N THR A 297 28.05 -34.81 46.08
CA THR A 297 27.92 -36.02 46.93
C THR A 297 26.99 -37.14 46.44
N ALA A 298 27.58 -38.13 45.76
CA ALA A 298 27.77 -39.51 46.24
C ALA A 298 28.47 -40.34 45.17
#